data_AF-A0A562MMR2-F1
#
_entry.id   AF-A0A562MMR2-F1
#
_cell.length_a   1.000
_cell.length_b   1.000
_cell.length_c   1.000
_cell.angle_alpha   90.00
_cell.angle_beta   90.00
_cell.angle_gamma   90.00
#
_symmetry.space_group_name_H-M   'P 1'
#
loop_
_entity.id
_entity.type
_entity.pdbx_description
1 polymer ?
#
loop_
_entity_poly.entity_id
_entity_poly.type
_entity_poly.pdbx_seq_one_letter_code
_entity_poly.pdbx_strand_id
1 'polypeptide(L)'
;MLTRRGFLIGAGGLLTAAFAKDAQSFISRTGQPLLASPAEVAETMYWYEGGEQGYLLTIGPWAFCPPPPAWREFFASEGIGHRTEPETHSIWEKHGISPEDYDNQVDGWFWETRFDLETGPCARAYRLLKQLDLGSKLRRGSDGPHLVFCEGDVANDDSRWVDARDELTLSFLQARLIDLKLPIRIAQGI
;
A
#
# COMPACT_ATOMS: atom_id res chain seq x y z
N MET A 1 19.24 27.22 -16.68
CA MET A 1 19.63 26.05 -17.49
C MET A 1 19.27 24.79 -16.70
N LEU A 2 18.23 24.05 -17.08
CA LEU A 2 17.90 22.77 -16.44
C LEU A 2 18.68 21.62 -17.10
N THR A 3 19.40 20.88 -16.29
CA THR A 3 20.27 19.76 -16.66
C THR A 3 19.44 18.55 -17.11
N ARG A 4 19.60 18.16 -18.38
CA ARG A 4 19.08 16.91 -18.96
C ARG A 4 19.90 15.72 -18.42
N ARG A 5 19.55 15.16 -17.26
CA ARG A 5 20.14 13.87 -16.82
C ARG A 5 19.08 12.97 -16.19
N GLY A 6 18.94 11.78 -16.76
CA GLY A 6 18.29 10.63 -16.12
C GLY A 6 16.86 10.32 -16.58
N PHE A 7 16.62 10.27 -17.90
CA PHE A 7 15.39 9.66 -18.42
C PHE A 7 15.73 8.25 -18.91
N LEU A 8 15.57 7.24 -18.06
CA LEU A 8 15.30 5.90 -18.56
C LEU A 8 13.80 5.87 -18.91
N ILE A 9 13.51 6.43 -20.09
CA ILE A 9 12.24 6.28 -20.81
C ILE A 9 12.25 4.85 -21.32
N GLY A 10 11.39 3.99 -20.77
CA GLY A 10 11.06 2.76 -21.47
C GLY A 10 10.38 3.16 -22.79
N ALA A 11 10.99 2.84 -23.94
CA ALA A 11 10.34 3.01 -25.22
C ALA A 11 9.07 2.11 -25.22
N GLY A 12 7.89 2.72 -25.16
CA GLY A 12 6.59 2.03 -25.17
C GLY A 12 5.72 2.18 -23.92
N GLY A 13 6.16 2.91 -22.88
CA GLY A 13 5.35 3.22 -21.70
C GLY A 13 4.68 4.60 -21.72
N LEU A 14 3.62 4.77 -20.94
CA LEU A 14 2.90 6.01 -20.67
C LEU A 14 3.76 7.04 -19.94
N LEU A 15 4.66 6.62 -19.02
CA LEU A 15 5.48 7.52 -18.22
C LEU A 15 6.64 8.14 -19.04
N THR A 16 6.30 9.10 -19.88
CA THR A 16 7.20 9.83 -20.80
C THR A 16 7.43 11.27 -20.35
N ALA A 17 8.38 11.95 -21.00
CA ALA A 17 8.61 13.38 -20.78
C ALA A 17 7.39 14.23 -21.16
N ALA A 18 6.66 13.82 -22.21
CA ALA A 18 5.43 14.46 -22.64
C ALA A 18 4.35 14.32 -21.57
N PHE A 19 4.10 13.09 -21.09
CA PHE A 19 3.14 12.84 -20.01
C PHE A 19 3.47 13.65 -18.75
N ALA A 20 4.74 13.75 -18.37
CA ALA A 20 5.15 14.54 -17.21
C ALA A 20 4.76 16.03 -17.33
N LYS A 21 4.93 16.61 -18.52
CA LYS A 21 4.54 17.99 -18.81
C LYS A 21 3.02 18.16 -18.82
N ASP A 22 2.31 17.19 -19.37
CA ASP A 22 0.85 17.21 -19.44
C ASP A 22 0.24 17.10 -18.04
N ALA A 23 0.77 16.21 -17.20
CA ALA A 23 0.37 16.06 -15.80
C ALA A 23 0.58 17.36 -15.01
N GLN A 24 1.76 17.98 -15.11
CA GLN A 24 2.03 19.28 -14.47
C GLN A 24 1.06 20.37 -14.92
N SER A 25 0.78 20.43 -16.24
CA SER A 25 -0.14 21.41 -16.81
C SER A 25 -1.60 21.14 -16.44
N PHE A 26 -1.97 19.88 -16.21
CA PHE A 26 -3.30 19.51 -15.72
C PHE A 26 -3.47 19.89 -14.25
N ILE A 27 -2.49 19.55 -13.41
CA ILE A 27 -2.46 19.89 -11.98
C ILE A 27 -2.54 21.41 -11.80
N SER A 28 -1.75 22.19 -12.55
CA SER A 28 -1.77 23.66 -12.41
C SER A 28 -3.12 24.31 -12.77
N ARG A 29 -3.94 23.64 -13.59
CA ARG A 29 -5.26 24.12 -14.00
C ARG A 29 -6.39 23.65 -13.09
N THR A 30 -6.25 22.49 -12.47
CA THR A 30 -7.35 21.78 -11.79
C THR A 30 -7.11 21.57 -10.31
N GLY A 31 -5.86 21.64 -9.84
CA GLY A 31 -5.46 21.23 -8.50
C GLY A 31 -5.67 19.74 -8.24
N GLN A 32 -5.69 18.91 -9.30
CA GLN A 32 -5.97 17.47 -9.20
C GLN A 32 -4.94 16.65 -9.99
N PRO A 33 -4.63 15.42 -9.57
CA PRO A 33 -3.71 14.54 -10.30
C PRO A 33 -4.30 14.12 -11.66
N LEU A 34 -3.43 13.99 -12.67
CA LEU A 34 -3.78 13.42 -13.96
C LEU A 34 -3.70 11.89 -13.89
N LEU A 35 -4.83 11.24 -13.62
CA LEU A 35 -4.92 9.79 -13.46
C LEU A 35 -5.42 9.14 -14.76
N ALA A 36 -4.49 8.55 -15.52
CA ALA A 36 -4.85 7.74 -16.69
C ALA A 36 -5.58 6.47 -16.24
N SER A 37 -6.58 6.03 -17.03
CA SER A 37 -7.31 4.80 -16.74
C SER A 37 -6.54 3.58 -17.24
N PRO A 38 -6.33 2.54 -16.42
CA PRO A 38 -5.80 1.26 -16.89
C PRO A 38 -6.84 0.56 -17.80
N ALA A 39 -6.38 -0.37 -18.64
CA ALA A 39 -7.26 -1.12 -19.55
C ALA A 39 -8.25 -2.03 -18.79
N GLU A 40 -7.80 -2.58 -17.66
CA GLU A 40 -8.60 -3.41 -16.75
C GLU A 40 -8.36 -2.95 -15.31
N VAL A 41 -9.38 -3.13 -14.46
CA VAL A 41 -9.33 -2.78 -13.04
C VAL A 41 -9.75 -4.00 -12.23
N ALA A 42 -8.80 -4.56 -11.47
CA ALA A 42 -9.05 -5.61 -10.50
C ALA A 42 -8.93 -5.09 -9.06
N GLU A 43 -8.14 -4.04 -8.84
CA GLU A 43 -7.93 -3.45 -7.52
C GLU A 43 -7.91 -1.92 -7.59
N THR A 44 -8.30 -1.27 -6.49
CA THR A 44 -8.25 0.20 -6.36
C THR A 44 -7.31 0.57 -5.23
N MET A 45 -6.32 1.40 -5.56
CA MET A 45 -5.49 2.10 -4.60
C MET A 45 -6.14 3.45 -4.29
N TYR A 46 -6.46 3.70 -3.03
CA TYR A 46 -7.05 4.97 -2.63
C TYR A 46 -5.98 5.91 -2.11
N TRP A 47 -6.14 7.20 -2.38
CA TRP A 47 -5.36 8.27 -1.77
C TRP A 47 -6.23 9.16 -0.88
N TYR A 48 -5.69 9.59 0.25
CA TYR A 48 -6.35 10.46 1.23
C TYR A 48 -5.48 11.67 1.53
N GLU A 49 -6.09 12.85 1.70
CA GLU A 49 -5.37 14.08 2.05
C GLU A 49 -4.78 13.97 3.46
N GLY A 50 -3.45 13.94 3.56
CA GLY A 50 -2.69 13.91 4.82
C GLY A 50 -2.14 15.28 5.24
N GLY A 51 -2.55 16.36 4.56
CA GLY A 51 -2.04 17.71 4.79
C GLY A 51 -0.56 17.86 4.38
N GLU A 52 0.28 18.36 5.29
CA GLU A 52 1.70 18.62 5.00
C GLU A 52 2.52 17.33 4.75
N GLN A 53 1.98 16.16 5.07
CA GLN A 53 2.62 14.86 4.87
C GLN A 53 2.37 14.29 3.45
N GLY A 54 1.54 14.95 2.64
CA GLY A 54 1.17 14.49 1.31
C GLY A 54 -0.10 13.64 1.32
N TYR A 55 -0.14 12.60 0.50
CA TYR A 55 -1.34 11.78 0.28
C TYR A 55 -1.12 10.32 0.72
N LEU A 56 -1.83 9.89 1.76
CA LEU A 56 -1.78 8.52 2.27
C LEU A 56 -2.34 7.53 1.24
N LEU A 57 -1.57 6.49 0.92
CA LEU A 57 -1.97 5.42 0.00
C LEU A 57 -2.45 4.17 0.73
N THR A 58 -3.54 3.60 0.23
CA THR A 58 -4.14 2.35 0.75
C THR A 58 -4.55 1.43 -0.38
N ILE A 59 -4.57 0.12 -0.14
CA ILE A 59 -5.19 -0.87 -1.04
C ILE A 59 -6.56 -1.24 -0.51
N GLY A 60 -7.60 -0.93 -1.30
CA GLY A 60 -8.97 -0.90 -0.82
C GLY A 60 -9.26 0.34 0.02
N PRO A 61 -10.53 0.58 0.39
CA PRO A 61 -10.89 1.72 1.24
C PRO A 61 -10.15 1.69 2.57
N TRP A 62 -9.88 2.86 3.12
CA TRP A 62 -9.41 3.00 4.49
C TRP A 62 -10.40 2.36 5.47
N ALA A 63 -9.85 1.66 6.46
CA ALA A 63 -10.62 0.97 7.48
C ALA A 63 -9.83 0.90 8.78
N PHE A 64 -10.55 0.97 9.89
CA PHE A 64 -10.00 0.63 11.21
C PHE A 64 -9.71 -0.87 11.32
N CYS A 65 -8.79 -1.23 12.21
CA CYS A 65 -8.58 -2.62 12.59
C CYS A 65 -9.92 -3.23 13.04
N PRO A 66 -10.37 -4.33 12.42
CA PRO A 66 -11.58 -5.02 12.87
C PRO A 66 -11.34 -5.65 14.26
N PRO A 67 -12.40 -6.00 15.02
CA PRO A 67 -12.22 -6.71 16.26
C PRO A 67 -11.46 -8.04 16.04
N PRO A 68 -10.64 -8.48 17.02
CA PRO A 68 -9.87 -9.71 16.87
C PRO A 68 -10.80 -10.91 16.71
N PRO A 69 -10.54 -11.79 15.71
CA PRO A 69 -11.27 -13.02 15.53
C PRO A 69 -10.92 -14.03 16.63
N ALA A 70 -11.64 -15.15 16.70
CA ALA A 70 -11.19 -16.28 17.51
C ALA A 70 -9.89 -16.89 16.93
N TRP A 71 -9.06 -17.51 17.76
CA TRP A 71 -7.83 -18.18 17.28
C TRP A 71 -8.12 -19.19 16.16
N ARG A 72 -9.19 -19.97 16.28
CA ARG A 72 -9.66 -20.88 15.23
C ARG A 72 -9.88 -20.18 13.87
N GLU A 73 -10.60 -19.07 13.88
CA GLU A 73 -10.92 -18.29 12.68
C GLU A 73 -9.67 -17.64 12.09
N PHE A 74 -8.77 -17.16 12.96
CA PHE A 74 -7.47 -16.64 12.56
C PHE A 74 -6.67 -17.70 11.80
N PHE A 75 -6.49 -18.90 12.36
CA PHE A 75 -5.75 -19.97 11.68
C PHE A 75 -6.43 -20.43 10.39
N ALA A 76 -7.76 -20.45 10.34
CA ALA A 76 -8.51 -20.71 9.11
C ALA A 76 -8.17 -19.69 8.02
N SER A 77 -8.12 -18.40 8.38
CA SER A 77 -7.83 -17.32 7.44
C SER A 77 -6.39 -17.36 6.91
N GLU A 78 -5.45 -17.86 7.71
CA GLU A 78 -4.05 -18.07 7.32
C GLU A 78 -3.81 -19.35 6.51
N GLY A 79 -4.86 -20.15 6.23
CA GLY A 79 -4.73 -21.44 5.55
C GLY A 79 -4.01 -22.49 6.38
N ILE A 80 -3.91 -22.30 7.70
CA ILE A 80 -3.28 -23.24 8.62
C ILE A 80 -4.29 -24.35 8.91
N GLY A 81 -3.95 -25.57 8.46
CA GLY A 81 -4.77 -26.76 8.67
C GLY A 81 -4.95 -27.06 10.15
N HIS A 82 -6.19 -27.15 10.61
CA HIS A 82 -6.57 -27.45 12.00
C HIS A 82 -7.85 -28.31 12.04
N ARG A 83 -8.05 -29.14 11.01
CA ARG A 83 -9.28 -29.92 10.83
C ARG A 83 -9.24 -31.26 11.55
N THR A 84 -8.04 -31.68 11.95
CA THR A 84 -7.80 -32.92 12.69
C THR A 84 -7.18 -32.61 14.04
N GLU A 85 -7.45 -33.45 15.05
CA GLU A 85 -6.86 -33.26 16.39
C GLU A 85 -5.33 -33.11 16.40
N PRO A 86 -4.53 -33.91 15.64
CA PRO A 86 -3.08 -33.75 15.61
C PRO A 86 -2.62 -32.38 15.08
N GLU A 87 -3.33 -31.84 14.08
CA GLU A 87 -3.05 -30.52 13.54
C GLU A 87 -3.36 -29.42 14.57
N THR A 88 -4.53 -29.50 15.22
CA THR A 88 -4.94 -28.55 16.24
C THR A 88 -3.97 -28.56 17.43
N HIS A 89 -3.52 -29.74 17.88
CA HIS A 89 -2.55 -29.86 18.96
C HIS A 89 -1.19 -29.25 18.60
N SER A 90 -0.72 -29.45 17.37
CA SER A 90 0.54 -28.85 16.90
C SER A 90 0.47 -27.31 16.88
N ILE A 91 -0.69 -26.74 16.57
CA ILE A 91 -0.90 -25.29 16.59
C ILE A 91 -0.87 -24.77 18.03
N TRP A 92 -1.55 -25.44 18.95
CA TRP A 92 -1.55 -25.10 20.37
C TRP A 92 -0.13 -25.06 20.94
N GLU A 93 0.67 -26.09 20.69
CA GLU A 93 2.07 -26.12 21.14
C GLU A 93 2.92 -25.01 20.50
N LYS A 94 2.79 -24.81 19.18
CA LYS A 94 3.60 -23.84 18.44
C LYS A 94 3.30 -22.40 18.85
N HIS A 95 2.04 -22.09 19.11
CA HIS A 95 1.57 -20.74 19.41
C HIS A 95 1.36 -20.49 20.91
N GLY A 96 1.60 -21.49 21.75
CA GLY A 96 1.43 -21.38 23.21
C GLY A 96 -0.02 -21.16 23.65
N ILE A 97 -0.97 -21.71 22.89
CA ILE A 97 -2.41 -21.54 23.13
C ILE A 97 -2.93 -22.79 23.85
N SER A 98 -3.61 -22.62 24.98
CA SER A 98 -4.29 -23.73 25.64
C SER A 98 -5.49 -24.21 24.81
N PRO A 99 -5.87 -25.50 24.85
CA PRO A 99 -7.06 -25.99 24.16
C PRO A 99 -8.33 -25.19 24.48
N GLU A 100 -8.43 -24.71 25.73
CA GLU A 100 -9.53 -23.93 26.29
C GLU A 100 -9.63 -22.53 25.67
N ASP A 101 -8.51 -21.97 25.22
CA ASP A 101 -8.39 -20.62 24.66
C ASP A 101 -8.57 -20.60 23.15
N TYR A 102 -8.74 -21.75 22.50
CA TYR A 102 -8.77 -21.84 21.05
C TYR A 102 -9.97 -21.16 20.40
N ASP A 103 -11.08 -21.08 21.14
CA ASP A 103 -12.28 -20.35 20.74
C ASP A 103 -12.34 -18.93 21.36
N ASN A 104 -11.33 -18.54 22.14
CA ASN A 104 -11.18 -17.18 22.63
C ASN A 104 -10.60 -16.27 21.54
N GLN A 105 -10.81 -14.96 21.70
CA GLN A 105 -10.27 -13.96 20.80
C GLN A 105 -8.74 -14.00 20.81
N VAL A 106 -8.16 -13.76 19.65
CA VAL A 106 -6.74 -13.45 19.51
C VAL A 106 -6.41 -12.24 20.39
N ASP A 107 -5.21 -12.23 20.97
CA ASP A 107 -4.72 -11.08 21.72
C ASP A 107 -4.85 -9.78 20.89
N GLY A 108 -5.46 -8.76 21.48
CA GLY A 108 -5.81 -7.53 20.77
C GLY A 108 -4.57 -6.78 20.28
N TRP A 109 -3.50 -6.74 21.06
CA TRP A 109 -2.24 -6.12 20.66
C TRP A 109 -1.61 -6.87 19.49
N PHE A 110 -1.53 -8.20 19.57
CA PHE A 110 -1.04 -9.01 18.45
C PHE A 110 -1.87 -8.77 17.17
N TRP A 111 -3.20 -8.69 17.29
CA TRP A 111 -4.09 -8.49 16.17
C TRP A 111 -3.93 -7.11 15.52
N GLU A 112 -3.91 -6.05 16.33
CA GLU A 112 -3.67 -4.67 15.87
C GLU A 112 -2.29 -4.52 15.22
N THR A 113 -1.23 -5.01 15.88
CA THR A 113 0.13 -5.00 15.32
C THR A 113 0.19 -5.72 13.97
N ARG A 114 -0.48 -6.87 13.82
CA ARG A 114 -0.55 -7.58 12.53
C ARG A 114 -1.31 -6.77 11.48
N PHE A 115 -2.41 -6.13 11.86
CA PHE A 115 -3.18 -5.26 10.96
C PHE A 115 -2.30 -4.11 10.44
N ASP A 116 -1.59 -3.42 11.33
CA ASP A 116 -0.78 -2.24 10.98
C ASP A 116 0.49 -2.59 10.20
N LEU A 117 1.04 -3.80 10.38
CA LEU A 117 2.26 -4.25 9.70
C LEU A 117 2.04 -5.01 8.40
N GLU A 118 0.88 -5.67 8.23
CA GLU A 118 0.70 -6.68 7.20
C GLU A 118 -0.62 -6.61 6.43
N THR A 119 -1.76 -6.61 7.12
CA THR A 119 -3.06 -6.91 6.49
C THR A 119 -3.93 -5.69 6.28
N GLY A 120 -3.69 -4.60 7.01
CA GLY A 120 -4.41 -3.35 6.89
C GLY A 120 -4.23 -2.68 5.53
N PRO A 121 -5.17 -1.81 5.09
CA PRO A 121 -5.11 -1.16 3.78
C PRO A 121 -3.80 -0.41 3.51
N CYS A 122 -3.25 0.28 4.52
CA CYS A 122 -1.96 0.98 4.44
C CYS A 122 -0.79 0.01 4.27
N ALA A 123 -0.71 -1.03 5.12
CA ALA A 123 0.34 -2.03 5.08
C ALA A 123 0.36 -2.80 3.75
N ARG A 124 -0.82 -3.10 3.19
CA ARG A 124 -0.95 -3.73 1.87
C ARG A 124 -0.39 -2.84 0.76
N ALA A 125 -0.71 -1.54 0.76
CA ALA A 125 -0.14 -0.58 -0.20
C ALA A 125 1.38 -0.50 -0.06
N TYR A 126 1.87 -0.42 1.18
CA TYR A 126 3.29 -0.40 1.49
C TYR A 126 4.03 -1.61 0.90
N ARG A 127 3.57 -2.82 1.23
CA ARG A 127 4.19 -4.07 0.80
C ARG A 127 4.18 -4.20 -0.72
N LEU A 128 3.05 -3.89 -1.36
CA LEU A 128 2.93 -3.91 -2.81
C LEU A 128 3.95 -2.97 -3.46
N LEU A 129 3.94 -1.68 -3.10
CA LEU A 129 4.78 -0.67 -3.74
C LEU A 129 6.28 -0.90 -3.48
N LYS A 130 6.65 -1.46 -2.32
CA LYS A 130 8.04 -1.79 -1.99
C LYS A 130 8.60 -2.92 -2.86
N GLN A 131 7.74 -3.81 -3.35
CA GLN A 131 8.12 -4.94 -4.24
C GLN A 131 8.20 -4.56 -5.72
N LEU A 132 7.51 -3.49 -6.14
CA LEU A 132 7.46 -3.08 -7.55
C LEU A 132 8.71 -2.28 -7.98
N ASP A 133 9.18 -2.50 -9.20
CA ASP A 133 10.14 -1.60 -9.84
C ASP A 133 9.44 -0.31 -10.31
N LEU A 134 9.33 0.66 -9.40
CA LEU A 134 8.72 1.96 -9.67
C LEU A 134 9.66 2.92 -10.42
N GLY A 135 10.92 2.54 -10.65
CA GLY A 135 11.95 3.42 -11.19
C GLY A 135 12.50 4.41 -10.15
N SER A 136 13.63 5.04 -10.50
CA SER A 136 14.42 5.87 -9.57
C SER A 136 13.72 7.15 -9.12
N LYS A 137 12.89 7.77 -9.97
CA LYS A 137 12.19 9.02 -9.65
C LYS A 137 11.20 8.85 -8.49
N LEU A 138 10.41 7.78 -8.52
CA LEU A 138 9.41 7.52 -7.48
C LEU A 138 10.03 7.01 -6.16
N ARG A 139 11.25 6.44 -6.20
CA ARG A 139 11.90 5.85 -5.02
C ARG A 139 12.92 6.75 -4.32
N ARG A 140 13.50 7.74 -4.99
CA ARG A 140 14.57 8.59 -4.43
C ARG A 140 14.43 10.03 -4.89
N GLY A 141 13.91 10.90 -4.03
CA GLY A 141 13.95 12.33 -4.25
C GLY A 141 13.73 13.10 -2.95
N SER A 142 14.34 14.27 -2.83
CA SER A 142 13.95 15.32 -1.85
C SER A 142 13.22 16.48 -2.53
N ASP A 143 13.46 16.67 -3.84
CA ASP A 143 13.12 17.90 -4.58
C ASP A 143 12.22 17.63 -5.80
N GLY A 144 11.55 16.46 -5.86
CA GLY A 144 10.67 16.08 -6.97
C GLY A 144 9.62 15.03 -6.56
N PRO A 145 8.78 14.56 -7.49
CA PRO A 145 7.70 13.62 -7.16
C PRO A 145 8.26 12.26 -6.74
N HIS A 146 7.96 11.84 -5.52
CA HIS A 146 8.39 10.57 -4.94
C HIS A 146 7.42 10.05 -3.89
N LEU A 147 7.49 8.76 -3.65
CA LEU A 147 6.82 8.09 -2.54
C LEU A 147 7.68 8.17 -1.29
N VAL A 148 7.04 8.42 -0.17
CA VAL A 148 7.65 8.38 1.16
C VAL A 148 7.19 7.07 1.81
N PHE A 149 8.13 6.15 2.01
CA PHE A 149 7.86 4.89 2.69
C PHE A 149 8.13 5.06 4.16
N CYS A 150 7.09 4.97 4.97
CA CYS A 150 7.16 5.14 6.41
C CYS A 150 7.04 3.78 7.10
N GLU A 151 7.94 3.57 8.06
CA GLU A 151 7.86 2.53 9.07
C GLU A 151 7.77 3.31 10.38
N GLY A 152 6.81 3.00 11.24
CA GLY A 152 6.51 3.79 12.44
C GLY A 152 7.75 4.13 13.26
N ASP A 153 7.79 5.37 13.76
CA ASP A 153 8.94 5.94 14.48
C ASP A 153 8.47 6.68 15.73
N VAL A 154 7.93 5.92 16.68
CA VAL A 154 7.95 6.20 18.13
C VAL A 154 7.83 4.83 18.81
N ALA A 155 8.34 4.67 20.04
CA ALA A 155 8.41 3.43 20.80
C ALA A 155 7.15 2.52 20.89
N ASN A 156 6.00 2.90 20.32
CA ASN A 156 4.73 2.16 20.30
C ASN A 156 3.97 2.23 18.95
N ASP A 157 4.60 2.61 17.83
CA ASP A 157 3.96 2.59 16.51
C ASP A 157 4.76 1.71 15.55
N ASP A 158 4.19 0.54 15.23
CA ASP A 158 4.77 -0.41 14.27
C ASP A 158 4.13 -0.27 12.88
N SER A 159 3.32 0.77 12.63
CA SER A 159 2.57 0.90 11.39
C SER A 159 3.45 1.03 10.15
N ARG A 160 2.97 0.50 9.03
CA ARG A 160 3.60 0.67 7.71
C ARG A 160 2.66 1.36 6.76
N TRP A 161 3.11 2.48 6.20
CA TRP A 161 2.31 3.24 5.24
C TRP A 161 3.18 3.97 4.22
N VAL A 162 2.54 4.37 3.12
CA VAL A 162 3.22 5.09 2.03
C VAL A 162 2.43 6.34 1.72
N ASP A 163 3.14 7.46 1.68
CA ASP A 163 2.58 8.72 1.24
C ASP A 163 3.09 9.05 -0.16
N ALA A 164 2.19 9.50 -1.03
CA ALA A 164 2.58 10.21 -2.23
C ALA A 164 2.79 11.69 -1.89
N ARG A 165 3.97 12.24 -2.17
CA ARG A 165 4.32 13.60 -1.76
C ARG A 165 3.36 14.68 -2.30
N ASP A 166 2.93 14.52 -3.55
CA ASP A 166 2.13 15.50 -4.28
C ASP A 166 1.26 14.83 -5.36
N GLU A 167 0.37 15.61 -6.00
CA GLU A 167 -0.51 15.15 -7.07
C GLU A 167 0.28 14.68 -8.30
N LEU A 168 1.48 15.23 -8.50
CA LEU A 168 2.36 14.81 -9.57
C LEU A 168 2.90 13.40 -9.31
N THR A 169 3.18 13.07 -8.05
CA THR A 169 3.56 11.73 -7.60
C THR A 169 2.44 10.74 -7.87
N LEU A 170 1.18 11.09 -7.54
CA LEU A 170 0.01 10.24 -7.85
C LEU A 170 -0.13 10.00 -9.37
N SER A 171 0.04 11.05 -10.18
CA SER A 171 -0.03 10.96 -11.65
C SER A 171 1.05 10.03 -12.20
N PHE A 172 2.28 10.13 -11.69
CA PHE A 172 3.40 9.29 -12.11
C PHE A 172 3.24 7.85 -11.65
N LEU A 173 2.71 7.65 -10.43
CA LEU A 173 2.42 6.33 -9.91
C LEU A 173 1.38 5.62 -10.78
N GLN A 174 0.26 6.26 -11.11
CA GLN A 174 -0.76 5.67 -11.99
C GLN A 174 -0.17 5.28 -13.35
N ALA A 175 0.63 6.18 -13.96
CA ALA A 175 1.27 5.87 -15.24
C ALA A 175 2.26 4.71 -15.12
N ARG A 176 3.02 4.63 -14.02
CA ARG A 176 3.94 3.53 -13.78
C ARG A 176 3.22 2.19 -13.56
N LEU A 177 2.11 2.18 -12.83
CA LEU A 177 1.29 0.98 -12.63
C LEU A 177 0.75 0.46 -13.97
N ILE A 178 0.32 1.37 -14.86
CA ILE A 178 -0.10 1.03 -16.23
C ILE A 178 1.08 0.45 -17.04
N ASP A 179 2.26 1.06 -16.96
CA ASP A 179 3.46 0.56 -17.67
C ASP A 179 3.89 -0.83 -17.19
N LEU A 180 3.67 -1.12 -15.90
CA LEU A 180 3.87 -2.44 -15.31
C LEU A 180 2.72 -3.42 -15.61
N LYS A 181 1.70 -2.99 -16.36
CA LYS A 181 0.49 -3.77 -16.71
C LYS A 181 -0.25 -4.30 -15.48
N LEU A 182 -0.24 -3.54 -14.40
CA LEU A 182 -0.98 -3.87 -13.19
C LEU A 182 -2.42 -3.36 -13.32
N PRO A 183 -3.44 -4.19 -13.03
CA PRO A 183 -4.84 -3.81 -13.11
C PRO A 183 -5.27 -2.99 -11.89
N ILE A 184 -4.50 -1.95 -11.56
CA ILE A 184 -4.69 -1.10 -10.38
C ILE A 184 -4.99 0.31 -10.85
N ARG A 185 -6.13 0.83 -10.40
CA ARG A 185 -6.46 2.25 -10.55
C ARG A 185 -6.20 2.99 -9.24
N ILE A 186 -5.81 4.24 -9.35
CA ILE A 186 -5.72 5.20 -8.25
C ILE A 186 -7.01 6.01 -8.21
N ALA A 187 -7.58 6.20 -7.03
CA ALA A 187 -8.79 7.01 -6.83
C ALA A 187 -8.70 7.78 -5.51
N GLN A 188 -9.40 8.91 -5.42
CA GLN A 188 -9.54 9.63 -4.16
C GLN A 188 -10.44 8.84 -3.21
N GLY A 189 -10.02 8.70 -1.95
CA GLY A 189 -10.84 8.19 -0.88
C GLY A 189 -11.91 9.20 -0.43
N ILE A 190 -13.01 8.68 0.11
CA ILE A 190 -14.08 9.49 0.74
C ILE A 190 -13.83 9.57 2.23
#